data_AF-A0A9D9L8F0-F1
#
_entry.id   AF-A0A9D9L8F0-F1
#
_cell.length_a   1.000
_cell.length_b   1.000
_cell.length_c   1.000
_cell.angle_alpha   90.00
_cell.angle_beta   90.00
_cell.angle_gamma   90.00
#
_symmetry.space_group_name_H-M   'P 1'
#
loop_
_entity.id
_entity.type
_entity.pdbx_description
1 polymer ?
#
loop_
_entity_poly.entity_id
_entity_poly.type
_entity_poly.pdbx_seq_one_letter_code
_entity_poly.pdbx_strand_id
1 'polypeptide(L)'
;MRKNSNNDFDIARFAAEATKNQEMEQAVREQIQETALVNALEDLRVRKGLRQKDIAERMGVSISTVSRIEDSRDADLSYGDLAGYVNALGMNMTLFLEEPSLPAAEQIKHCVFLISDLLKKLTSLAKECQNDPAIFDGIARFQGEVLYNFMLEHAKSAIDSPIRISCPQQSAKCNKQKQSKTLASAHTNL
;
A
#
# COMPACT_ATOMS: atom_id res chain seq x y z
N MET A 1 8.95 -13.68 -12.61
CA MET A 1 9.87 -13.79 -11.46
C MET A 1 9.16 -13.29 -10.22
N ARG A 2 8.81 -14.20 -9.29
CA ARG A 2 8.24 -13.91 -7.97
C ARG A 2 9.37 -13.89 -6.96
N LYS A 3 9.79 -12.71 -6.50
CA LYS A 3 10.62 -12.51 -5.30
C LYS A 3 10.22 -11.13 -4.76
N ASN A 4 9.55 -11.07 -3.62
CA ASN A 4 9.62 -9.91 -2.72
C ASN A 4 9.21 -10.27 -1.29
N SER A 5 8.32 -11.24 -1.06
CA SER A 5 7.99 -11.63 0.34
C SER A 5 9.04 -12.53 1.01
N ASN A 6 9.85 -13.27 0.23
CA ASN A 6 10.84 -14.20 0.80
C ASN A 6 12.15 -13.49 1.19
N ASN A 7 12.48 -12.35 0.55
CA ASN A 7 13.80 -11.73 0.68
C ASN A 7 13.97 -11.01 2.03
N ASP A 8 12.93 -10.35 2.53
CA ASP A 8 12.97 -9.62 3.80
C ASP A 8 13.13 -10.56 5.00
N PHE A 9 12.46 -11.72 4.94
CA PHE A 9 12.59 -12.77 5.94
C PHE A 9 13.98 -13.42 5.88
N ASP A 10 14.56 -13.53 4.69
CA ASP A 10 15.92 -14.04 4.48
C ASP A 10 16.99 -13.06 5.01
N ILE A 11 16.81 -11.75 4.84
CA ILE A 11 17.74 -10.71 5.35
C ILE A 11 17.72 -10.66 6.88
N ALA A 12 16.53 -10.64 7.50
CA ALA A 12 16.40 -10.65 8.95
C ALA A 12 17.02 -11.92 9.56
N ARG A 13 16.76 -13.09 8.95
CA ARG A 13 17.36 -14.36 9.36
C ARG A 13 18.88 -14.37 9.17
N PHE A 14 19.40 -13.87 8.05
CA PHE A 14 20.83 -13.79 7.80
C PHE A 14 21.53 -12.85 8.79
N ALA A 15 20.93 -11.70 9.11
CA ALA A 15 21.44 -10.79 10.14
C ALA A 15 21.47 -11.46 11.53
N ALA A 16 20.43 -12.22 11.87
CA ALA A 16 20.36 -13.00 13.11
C ALA A 16 21.45 -14.09 13.18
N GLU A 17 21.69 -14.81 12.09
CA GLU A 17 22.74 -15.84 12.00
C GLU A 17 24.14 -15.23 12.06
N ALA A 18 24.37 -14.10 11.38
CA ALA A 18 25.65 -13.41 11.36
C ALA A 18 26.03 -12.83 12.73
N THR A 19 25.04 -12.46 13.54
CA THR A 19 25.28 -11.77 14.82
C THR A 19 24.91 -12.57 16.07
N LYS A 20 24.27 -13.73 15.90
CA LYS A 20 23.76 -14.61 16.98
C LYS A 20 22.94 -13.87 18.03
N ASN A 21 22.28 -12.79 17.65
CA ASN A 21 21.51 -11.93 18.55
C ASN A 21 20.06 -11.82 18.08
N GLN A 22 19.14 -12.35 18.89
CA GLN A 22 17.70 -12.32 18.61
C GLN A 22 17.11 -10.89 18.69
N GLU A 23 17.73 -9.99 19.46
CA GLU A 23 17.35 -8.58 19.50
C GLU A 23 17.69 -7.86 18.18
N MET A 24 18.77 -8.27 17.52
CA MET A 24 19.13 -7.78 16.18
C MET A 24 18.15 -8.26 15.11
N GLU A 25 17.66 -9.50 15.19
CA GLU A 25 16.61 -9.97 14.28
C GLU A 25 15.34 -9.12 14.39
N GLN A 26 14.92 -8.82 15.62
CA GLN A 26 13.73 -8.02 15.88
C GLN A 26 13.92 -6.58 15.40
N ALA A 27 15.07 -5.96 15.67
CA ALA A 27 15.38 -4.62 15.20
C ALA A 27 15.40 -4.53 13.66
N VAL A 28 15.96 -5.53 12.98
CA VAL A 28 15.96 -5.58 11.50
C VAL A 28 14.53 -5.75 10.96
N ARG A 29 13.70 -6.61 11.59
CA ARG A 29 12.30 -6.78 11.20
C ARG A 29 11.49 -5.49 11.36
N GLU A 30 11.67 -4.78 12.46
CA GLU A 30 11.02 -3.49 12.72
C GLU A 30 11.47 -2.45 11.68
N GLN A 31 12.75 -2.35 11.40
CA GLN A 31 13.27 -1.42 10.39
C GLN A 31 12.72 -1.71 8.99
N ILE A 32 12.62 -2.99 8.60
CA ILE A 32 12.02 -3.38 7.32
C ILE A 32 10.55 -2.96 7.27
N GLN A 33 9.80 -3.13 8.37
CA GLN A 33 8.40 -2.71 8.44
C GLN A 33 8.22 -1.19 8.41
N GLU A 34 9.14 -0.43 9.01
CA GLU A 34 9.10 1.03 9.05
C GLU A 34 9.51 1.72 7.74
N THR A 35 10.10 0.99 6.78
CA THR A 35 10.64 1.52 5.51
C THR A 35 10.05 0.84 4.26
N ALA A 36 9.00 0.04 4.41
CA ALA A 36 8.46 -0.79 3.34
C ALA A 36 7.99 0.03 2.12
N LEU A 37 7.32 1.16 2.34
CA LEU A 37 6.86 2.05 1.27
C LEU A 37 8.04 2.75 0.58
N VAL A 38 8.98 3.29 1.35
CA VAL A 38 10.17 3.97 0.82
C VAL A 38 11.01 3.02 -0.02
N ASN A 39 11.30 1.82 0.48
CA ASN A 39 12.03 0.79 -0.26
C ASN A 39 11.31 0.40 -1.57
N ALA A 40 9.97 0.32 -1.55
CA ALA A 40 9.20 0.06 -2.75
C ALA A 40 9.30 1.19 -3.80
N LEU A 41 9.35 2.45 -3.37
CA LEU A 41 9.56 3.60 -4.27
C LEU A 41 10.97 3.55 -4.88
N GLU A 42 11.98 3.26 -4.07
CA GLU A 42 13.36 3.12 -4.53
C GLU A 42 13.48 1.96 -5.54
N ASP A 43 12.93 0.80 -5.24
CA ASP A 43 12.91 -0.36 -6.14
C ASP A 43 12.24 -0.01 -7.47
N LEU A 44 11.12 0.72 -7.44
CA LEU A 44 10.43 1.16 -8.66
C LEU A 44 11.28 2.15 -9.45
N ARG A 45 11.98 3.07 -8.78
CA ARG A 45 12.95 3.99 -9.42
C ARG A 45 14.05 3.21 -10.12
N VAL A 46 14.70 2.29 -9.41
CA VAL A 46 15.82 1.47 -9.93
C VAL A 46 15.36 0.60 -11.10
N ARG A 47 14.17 -0.03 -11.00
CA ARG A 47 13.60 -0.84 -12.08
C ARG A 47 13.27 -0.03 -13.33
N LYS A 48 12.99 1.27 -13.19
CA LYS A 48 12.81 2.19 -14.32
C LYS A 48 14.14 2.76 -14.84
N GLY A 49 15.28 2.37 -14.28
CA GLY A 49 16.61 2.84 -14.68
C GLY A 49 16.87 4.30 -14.33
N LEU A 50 16.12 4.86 -13.38
CA LEU A 50 16.22 6.27 -12.99
C LEU A 50 17.21 6.44 -11.83
N ARG A 51 18.03 7.48 -11.91
CA ARG A 51 18.89 7.94 -10.81
C ARG A 51 18.11 8.88 -9.90
N GLN A 52 18.59 9.07 -8.68
CA GLN A 52 18.03 10.06 -7.75
C GLN A 52 17.98 11.47 -8.37
N LYS A 53 19.02 11.83 -9.16
CA LYS A 53 19.04 13.09 -9.93
C LYS A 53 17.86 13.22 -10.89
N ASP A 54 17.48 12.14 -11.57
CA ASP A 54 16.38 12.18 -12.54
C ASP A 54 15.03 12.39 -11.83
N ILE A 55 14.84 11.81 -10.64
CA ILE A 55 13.66 12.08 -9.81
C ILE A 55 13.67 13.50 -9.29
N ALA A 56 14.81 13.99 -8.78
CA ALA A 56 14.94 15.34 -8.25
C ALA A 56 14.58 16.41 -9.31
N GLU A 57 15.08 16.24 -10.53
CA GLU A 57 14.76 17.10 -11.67
C GLU A 57 13.27 17.09 -12.00
N ARG A 58 12.64 15.91 -12.03
CA ARG A 58 11.20 15.78 -12.33
C ARG A 58 10.30 16.30 -11.22
N MET A 59 10.73 16.21 -9.97
CA MET A 59 10.03 16.76 -8.81
C MET A 59 10.28 18.27 -8.62
N GLY A 60 11.32 18.82 -9.26
CA GLY A 60 11.76 20.20 -9.04
C GLY A 60 12.40 20.44 -7.67
N VAL A 61 13.05 19.42 -7.10
CA VAL A 61 13.70 19.48 -5.77
C VAL A 61 15.20 19.18 -5.87
N SER A 62 15.91 19.30 -4.75
CA SER A 62 17.34 18.96 -4.69
C SER A 62 17.56 17.44 -4.68
N ILE A 63 18.73 16.97 -5.15
CA ILE A 63 19.12 15.56 -5.06
C ILE A 63 19.14 15.09 -3.59
N SER A 64 19.62 15.95 -2.67
CA SER A 64 19.59 15.67 -1.23
C SER A 64 18.18 15.49 -0.68
N THR A 65 17.17 16.14 -1.27
CA THR A 65 15.77 15.92 -0.88
C THR A 65 15.33 14.51 -1.24
N VAL A 66 15.69 14.03 -2.44
CA VAL A 66 15.37 12.66 -2.88
C VAL A 66 16.10 11.61 -2.05
N SER A 67 17.40 11.82 -1.76
CA SER A 67 18.14 10.93 -0.84
C SER A 67 17.46 10.87 0.52
N ARG A 68 17.11 12.02 1.11
CA ARG A 68 16.40 12.07 2.38
C ARG A 68 15.06 11.33 2.34
N ILE A 69 14.33 11.40 1.23
CA ILE A 69 13.07 10.65 1.05
C ILE A 69 13.37 9.14 1.05
N GLU A 70 14.38 8.70 0.29
CA GLU A 70 14.78 7.29 0.18
C GLU A 70 15.41 6.72 1.46
N ASP A 71 15.93 7.58 2.34
CA ASP A 71 16.52 7.20 3.63
C ASP A 71 15.53 7.37 4.80
N SER A 72 14.30 7.81 4.55
CA SER A 72 13.30 8.10 5.59
C SER A 72 12.48 6.87 5.99
N ARG A 73 11.79 6.96 7.15
CA ARG A 73 10.74 6.01 7.50
C ARG A 73 9.44 6.38 6.80
N ASP A 74 8.62 5.37 6.52
CA ASP A 74 7.31 5.52 5.90
C ASP A 74 6.42 6.54 6.64
N ALA A 75 6.50 6.56 7.97
CA ALA A 75 5.73 7.47 8.82
C ALA A 75 6.19 8.94 8.72
N ASP A 76 7.42 9.18 8.26
CA ASP A 76 8.00 10.53 8.15
C ASP A 76 7.77 11.14 6.74
N LEU A 77 7.23 10.36 5.79
CA LEU A 77 6.89 10.84 4.45
C LEU A 77 5.68 11.77 4.48
N SER A 78 5.81 12.95 3.86
CA SER A 78 4.66 13.78 3.59
C SER A 78 3.88 13.25 2.37
N TYR A 79 2.57 13.51 2.33
CA TYR A 79 1.77 13.22 1.14
C TYR A 79 2.33 13.91 -0.12
N GLY A 80 2.88 15.12 0.03
CA GLY A 80 3.50 15.86 -1.07
C GLY A 80 4.75 15.17 -1.61
N ASP A 81 5.60 14.65 -0.73
CA ASP A 81 6.78 13.86 -1.12
C ASP A 81 6.34 12.61 -1.88
N LEU A 82 5.38 11.86 -1.33
CA LEU A 82 4.87 10.63 -1.93
C LEU A 82 4.23 10.86 -3.29
N ALA A 83 3.29 11.81 -3.39
CA ALA A 83 2.61 12.12 -4.65
C ALA A 83 3.59 12.67 -5.70
N GLY A 84 4.52 13.54 -5.29
CA GLY A 84 5.55 14.09 -6.17
C GLY A 84 6.49 13.02 -6.70
N TYR A 85 6.94 12.10 -5.84
CA TYR A 85 7.83 11.01 -6.21
C TYR A 85 7.14 10.03 -7.17
N VAL A 86 5.90 9.61 -6.86
CA VAL A 86 5.12 8.72 -7.73
C VAL A 86 4.87 9.36 -9.10
N ASN A 87 4.56 10.65 -9.14
CA ASN A 87 4.40 11.39 -10.39
C ASN A 87 5.72 11.49 -11.17
N ALA A 88 6.85 11.73 -10.50
CA ALA A 88 8.18 11.75 -11.12
C ALA A 88 8.59 10.39 -11.70
N LEU A 89 8.11 9.29 -11.12
CA LEU A 89 8.22 7.95 -11.71
C LEU A 89 7.33 7.79 -12.96
N GLY A 90 6.47 8.73 -13.30
CA GLY A 90 5.51 8.64 -14.40
C GLY A 90 4.38 7.67 -14.09
N MET A 91 3.90 7.66 -12.84
CA MET A 91 2.79 6.83 -12.39
C MET A 91 1.71 7.71 -11.76
N ASN A 92 0.48 7.18 -11.73
CA ASN A 92 -0.62 7.81 -11.01
C ASN A 92 -0.75 7.16 -9.64
N MET A 93 -0.94 7.98 -8.61
CA MET A 93 -1.28 7.52 -7.27
C MET A 93 -2.80 7.49 -7.10
N THR A 94 -3.33 6.45 -6.47
CA THR A 94 -4.72 6.41 -6.01
C THR A 94 -4.72 6.00 -4.55
N LEU A 95 -5.40 6.78 -3.71
CA LEU A 95 -5.52 6.51 -2.29
C LEU A 95 -6.90 5.93 -2.00
N PHE A 96 -6.93 4.78 -1.36
CA PHE A 96 -8.15 4.14 -0.87
C PHE A 96 -8.19 4.26 0.64
N LEU A 97 -9.25 4.90 1.14
CA LEU A 97 -9.54 4.97 2.56
C LEU A 97 -10.72 4.04 2.82
N GLU A 98 -10.56 3.13 3.77
CA GLU A 98 -11.56 2.13 4.11
C GLU A 98 -11.90 2.22 5.60
N GLU A 99 -13.19 2.08 5.91
CA GLU A 99 -13.63 1.98 7.30
C GLU A 99 -13.35 0.56 7.82
N PRO A 100 -12.59 0.38 8.92
CA PRO A 100 -12.21 -0.96 9.39
C PRO A 100 -13.38 -1.86 9.78
N SER A 101 -14.53 -1.26 10.12
CA SER A 101 -15.77 -1.94 10.49
C SER A 101 -16.56 -2.44 9.26
N LEU A 102 -16.17 -2.02 8.05
CA LEU A 102 -16.95 -2.24 6.84
C LEU A 102 -16.99 -3.73 6.49
N PRO A 103 -18.18 -4.35 6.35
CA PRO A 103 -18.29 -5.76 6.01
C PRO A 103 -17.64 -6.05 4.66
N ALA A 104 -17.03 -7.23 4.50
CA ALA A 104 -16.38 -7.65 3.26
C ALA A 104 -17.25 -7.46 2.00
N ALA A 105 -18.57 -7.65 2.12
CA ALA A 105 -19.52 -7.43 1.03
C ALA A 105 -19.53 -5.97 0.52
N GLU A 106 -19.43 -4.99 1.42
CA GLU A 106 -19.35 -3.57 1.05
C GLU A 106 -17.97 -3.21 0.49
N GLN A 107 -16.89 -3.80 1.02
CA GLN A 107 -15.54 -3.67 0.44
C GLN A 107 -15.52 -4.16 -1.02
N ILE A 108 -16.15 -5.31 -1.28
CA ILE A 108 -16.29 -5.86 -2.63
C ILE A 108 -17.07 -4.90 -3.53
N LYS A 109 -18.19 -4.32 -3.06
CA LYS A 109 -18.96 -3.35 -3.84
C LYS A 109 -18.12 -2.13 -4.22
N HIS A 110 -17.33 -1.59 -3.29
CA HIS A 110 -16.42 -0.49 -3.58
C HIS A 110 -15.43 -0.85 -4.69
N CYS A 111 -14.79 -2.02 -4.61
CA CYS A 111 -13.89 -2.53 -5.65
C CYS A 111 -14.60 -2.68 -7.01
N VAL A 112 -15.83 -3.19 -7.03
CA VAL A 112 -16.63 -3.33 -8.26
C VAL A 112 -16.90 -1.97 -8.90
N PHE A 113 -17.19 -0.93 -8.12
CA PHE A 113 -17.38 0.42 -8.66
C PHE A 113 -16.10 0.99 -9.27
N LEU A 114 -14.95 0.76 -8.65
CA LEU A 114 -13.65 1.17 -9.21
C LEU A 114 -13.36 0.48 -10.55
N ILE A 115 -13.65 -0.82 -10.64
CA ILE A 115 -13.54 -1.57 -11.90
C ILE A 115 -14.49 -0.99 -12.94
N SER A 116 -15.74 -0.70 -12.56
CA SER A 116 -16.73 -0.08 -13.45
C SER A 116 -16.24 1.24 -14.02
N ASP A 117 -15.61 2.09 -13.21
CA ASP A 117 -15.09 3.38 -13.66
C ASP A 117 -13.90 3.23 -14.63
N LEU A 118 -13.02 2.25 -14.40
CA LEU A 118 -11.97 1.89 -15.37
C LEU A 118 -12.54 1.37 -16.69
N LEU A 119 -13.59 0.56 -16.64
CA LEU A 119 -14.29 0.07 -17.84
C LEU A 119 -14.96 1.21 -18.61
N LYS A 120 -15.58 2.18 -17.92
CA LYS A 120 -16.13 3.39 -18.57
C LYS A 120 -15.04 4.23 -19.24
N LYS A 121 -13.86 4.33 -18.60
CA LYS A 121 -12.71 5.02 -19.18
C LYS A 121 -12.26 4.33 -20.48
N LEU A 122 -12.19 3.00 -20.48
CA LEU A 122 -11.84 2.22 -21.66
C LEU A 122 -12.81 2.46 -22.83
N THR A 123 -14.12 2.44 -22.55
CA THR A 123 -15.15 2.76 -23.56
C THR A 123 -15.06 4.21 -24.04
N SER A 124 -14.68 5.15 -23.16
CA SER A 124 -14.52 6.56 -23.55
C SER A 124 -13.34 6.75 -24.51
N LEU A 125 -12.20 6.09 -24.24
CA LEU A 125 -11.05 6.09 -25.14
C LEU A 125 -11.40 5.52 -26.52
N ALA A 126 -12.23 4.48 -26.58
CA ALA A 126 -12.67 3.93 -27.87
C ALA A 126 -13.51 4.91 -28.71
N LYS A 127 -14.30 5.77 -28.06
CA LYS A 127 -15.05 6.83 -28.76
C LYS A 127 -14.12 7.86 -29.39
N GLU A 128 -12.96 8.13 -28.78
CA GLU A 128 -11.95 9.05 -29.31
C GLU A 128 -11.26 8.46 -30.56
N CYS A 129 -11.22 7.13 -30.70
CA CYS A 129 -10.67 6.42 -31.86
C CYS A 129 -11.66 6.31 -33.05
N GLN A 130 -12.40 7.38 -33.36
CA GLN A 130 -13.34 7.46 -34.50
C GLN A 130 -14.44 6.39 -34.52
N ASN A 131 -14.78 5.82 -33.36
CA ASN A 131 -15.74 4.72 -33.26
C ASN A 131 -15.40 3.49 -34.11
N ASP A 132 -14.12 3.12 -34.21
CA ASP A 132 -13.70 1.87 -34.87
C ASP A 132 -14.44 0.66 -34.25
N PRO A 133 -15.30 -0.04 -35.01
CA PRO A 133 -16.05 -1.20 -34.50
C PRO A 133 -15.17 -2.31 -33.94
N ALA A 134 -13.96 -2.51 -34.49
CA ALA A 134 -13.04 -3.53 -34.00
C ALA A 134 -12.54 -3.24 -32.58
N ILE A 135 -12.39 -1.97 -32.22
CA ILE A 135 -12.00 -1.55 -30.86
C ILE A 135 -13.15 -1.82 -29.88
N PHE A 136 -14.39 -1.49 -30.26
CA PHE A 136 -15.57 -1.76 -29.43
C PHE A 136 -15.79 -3.26 -29.22
N ASP A 137 -15.65 -4.07 -30.27
CA ASP A 137 -15.75 -5.53 -30.16
C ASP A 137 -14.65 -6.11 -29.28
N GLY A 138 -13.43 -5.57 -29.37
CA GLY A 138 -12.32 -5.92 -28.49
C GLY A 138 -12.62 -5.61 -27.02
N ILE A 139 -13.19 -4.44 -26.73
CA ILE A 139 -13.57 -4.04 -25.38
C ILE A 139 -14.68 -4.93 -24.82
N ALA A 140 -15.72 -5.20 -25.62
CA ALA A 140 -16.81 -6.08 -25.20
C ALA A 140 -16.30 -7.50 -24.89
N ARG A 141 -15.40 -8.04 -25.73
CA ARG A 141 -14.74 -9.33 -25.49
C ARG A 141 -13.94 -9.32 -24.19
N PHE A 142 -13.09 -8.31 -24.00
CA PHE A 142 -12.29 -8.15 -22.78
C PHE A 142 -13.17 -8.05 -21.52
N GLN A 143 -14.25 -7.27 -21.56
CA GLN A 143 -15.20 -7.16 -20.46
C GLN A 143 -15.83 -8.51 -20.10
N GLY A 144 -16.23 -9.28 -21.13
CA GLY A 144 -16.74 -10.64 -20.94
C GLY A 144 -15.71 -11.60 -20.33
N GLU A 145 -14.46 -11.55 -20.80
CA GLU A 145 -13.35 -12.36 -20.27
C GLU A 145 -13.06 -12.04 -18.80
N VAL A 146 -13.01 -10.76 -18.42
CA VAL A 146 -12.78 -10.34 -17.03
C VAL A 146 -13.89 -10.86 -16.12
N LEU A 147 -15.15 -10.70 -16.52
CA LEU A 147 -16.29 -11.19 -15.74
C LEU A 147 -16.27 -12.72 -15.61
N TYR A 148 -16.00 -13.43 -16.72
CA TYR A 148 -15.90 -14.88 -16.72
C TYR A 148 -14.78 -15.38 -15.79
N ASN A 149 -13.59 -14.78 -15.88
CA ASN A 149 -12.45 -15.15 -15.04
C ASN A 149 -12.72 -14.87 -13.56
N PHE A 150 -13.34 -13.73 -13.24
CA PHE A 150 -13.75 -13.40 -11.87
C PHE A 150 -14.72 -14.45 -11.30
N MET A 151 -15.74 -14.84 -12.07
CA MET A 151 -16.68 -15.88 -11.66
C MET A 151 -16.01 -17.25 -11.52
N LEU A 152 -15.12 -17.60 -12.45
CA LEU A 152 -14.40 -18.87 -12.45
C LEU A 152 -13.44 -18.99 -11.27
N GLU A 153 -12.75 -17.91 -10.92
CA GLU A 153 -11.83 -17.86 -9.78
C GLU A 153 -12.57 -18.03 -8.46
N HIS A 154 -13.73 -17.38 -8.29
CA HIS A 154 -14.59 -17.60 -7.13
C HIS A 154 -15.22 -19.00 -7.07
N ALA A 155 -15.51 -19.62 -8.22
CA ALA A 155 -15.97 -21.00 -8.27
C ALA A 155 -14.85 -22.00 -7.90
N LYS A 156 -13.58 -21.64 -8.10
CA LYS A 156 -12.40 -22.44 -7.72
C LYS A 156 -11.97 -22.23 -6.26
N SER A 157 -12.19 -21.04 -5.71
CA SER A 157 -11.70 -20.62 -4.38
C SER A 157 -12.52 -21.14 -3.18
N ALA A 158 -13.18 -22.29 -3.29
CA ALA A 158 -13.48 -23.09 -2.10
C ALA A 158 -12.19 -23.66 -1.46
N ILE A 159 -11.05 -23.53 -2.16
CA ILE A 159 -9.73 -23.98 -1.73
C ILE A 159 -8.70 -22.91 -2.13
N ASP A 160 -7.96 -22.44 -1.13
CA ASP A 160 -6.78 -21.57 -1.16
C ASP A 160 -6.98 -20.04 -1.30
N SER A 161 -6.49 -19.32 -0.29
CA SER A 161 -6.54 -17.86 -0.17
C SER A 161 -5.15 -17.25 -0.40
N PRO A 162 -5.00 -16.19 -1.22
CA PRO A 162 -3.70 -15.55 -1.44
C PRO A 162 -3.29 -14.64 -0.28
N ILE A 163 -1.97 -14.52 -0.09
CA ILE A 163 -1.30 -13.71 0.93
C ILE A 163 -1.58 -12.21 0.71
N ARG A 164 -2.08 -11.53 1.75
CA ARG A 164 -2.39 -10.10 1.77
C ARG A 164 -1.25 -9.35 2.49
N ILE A 165 -0.58 -8.42 1.80
CA ILE A 165 0.35 -7.49 2.48
C ILE A 165 -0.53 -6.43 3.15
N SER A 166 -0.58 -6.50 4.48
CA SER A 166 -1.34 -5.59 5.32
C SER A 166 -0.35 -4.67 6.02
N CYS A 167 -0.55 -3.36 5.94
CA CYS A 167 0.22 -2.41 6.73
C CYS A 167 -0.07 -2.68 8.23
N PRO A 168 0.93 -2.84 9.11
CA PRO A 168 0.68 -3.13 10.51
C PRO A 168 -0.13 -1.98 11.12
N GLN A 169 -1.30 -2.30 11.66
CA GLN A 169 -2.06 -1.33 12.44
C GLN A 169 -1.22 -0.97 13.66
N GLN A 170 -0.86 0.31 13.80
CA GLN A 170 -0.36 0.82 15.06
C GLN A 170 -1.45 0.57 16.11
N SER A 171 -1.19 -0.37 17.02
CA SER A 171 -2.08 -0.61 18.15
C SER A 171 -2.14 0.68 18.95
N ALA A 172 -3.28 1.37 18.91
CA ALA A 172 -3.57 2.45 19.83
C ALA A 172 -3.54 1.88 21.25
N LYS A 173 -2.46 2.11 21.99
CA LYS A 173 -2.41 1.87 23.44
C LYS A 173 -3.34 2.88 24.10
N CYS A 174 -4.62 2.53 24.19
CA CYS A 174 -5.61 3.29 24.96
C CYS A 174 -5.24 3.19 26.44
N ASN A 175 -4.59 4.24 26.95
CA ASN A 175 -4.13 4.33 28.32
C ASN A 175 -5.33 4.60 29.25
N LYS A 176 -6.06 3.54 29.65
CA LYS A 176 -7.07 3.62 30.71
C LYS A 176 -6.40 3.56 32.08
N GLN A 177 -5.88 4.69 32.56
CA GLN A 177 -5.54 4.87 33.97
C GLN A 177 -5.71 6.35 34.36
N LYS A 178 -6.89 6.69 34.90
CA LYS A 178 -7.11 7.62 36.03
C LYS A 178 -8.60 7.97 36.17
N GLN A 179 -9.42 7.03 36.65
CA GLN A 179 -10.62 7.36 37.43
C GLN A 179 -10.87 6.22 38.42
N SER A 180 -10.28 6.33 39.61
CA SER A 180 -10.79 5.80 40.88
C SER A 180 -9.71 5.94 41.94
N LYS A 181 -9.95 6.84 42.91
CA LYS A 181 -9.48 6.86 44.31
C LYS A 181 -9.20 8.29 44.78
N THR A 182 -10.23 8.98 45.22
CA THR A 182 -10.21 9.81 46.44
C THR A 182 -11.67 9.87 46.90
N LEU A 183 -12.09 8.83 47.62
CA LEU A 183 -12.35 8.85 49.06
C LEU A 183 -13.62 9.63 49.42
N ALA A 184 -14.70 8.87 49.57
CA ALA A 184 -15.69 9.16 50.57
C ALA A 184 -15.03 9.09 51.96
N SER A 185 -15.11 10.18 52.71
CA SER A 185 -15.25 10.10 54.16
C SER A 185 -16.21 11.19 54.58
N ALA A 186 -17.34 10.73 55.06
CA ALA A 186 -18.40 11.52 55.63
C ALA A 186 -17.99 12.18 56.96
N HIS A 187 -18.83 13.14 57.35
CA HIS A 187 -19.20 13.54 58.70
C HIS A 187 -18.48 14.72 59.41
N THR A 188 -19.34 15.72 59.68
CA THR A 188 -19.65 16.40 60.96
C THR A 188 -19.08 17.79 61.24
N ASN A 189 -20.02 18.62 61.75
CA ASN A 189 -19.89 19.85 62.54
C ASN A 189 -19.53 21.10 61.74
N LEU A 190 -20.29 22.21 61.76
CA LEU A 190 -21.27 22.77 62.72
C LEU A 190 -22.31 23.60 61.95
#